data_AF-A0AA36HAQ3-F1
#
_entry.id   AF-A0AA36HAQ3-F1
#
_cell.length_a   1.000
_cell.length_b   1.000
_cell.length_c   1.000
_cell.angle_alpha   90.00
_cell.angle_beta   90.00
_cell.angle_gamma   90.00
#
_symmetry.space_group_name_H-M   'P 1'
#
loop_
_entity.id
_entity.type
_entity.pdbx_description
1 polymer ?
#
loop_
_entity_poly.entity_id
_entity_poly.type
_entity_poly.pdbx_seq_one_letter_code
_entity_poly.pdbx_strand_id
1 'polypeptide(L)'
;MEWAGTALKAYTDAIDEIYSIPLKEQCTKIKAKQDDKNEGAEPVKGEHDQLIIRLKEAASKVTEWSNSGSNQTSFMRNREVSLAEMAAMYRLRTLVSMSADLVEVIARAKMWTKLNLELIEKFRTIDVLPMSLTIFEATCALGEIFHLKSIDRSAAKSEYKRHLRARAEDDYRAGENKPFVIGDAKSYIPPLEAQINYYRTCVHLIGSALITMIQTYMNSISLEQLDLRTREVKDLLDRLPPMYLKIKTDIPLSKNTAKLLEDYPPNKLQFPLAPLGDKKDNVCRSGKVVRKDIDEVQIESTLQSDKILKNGRVIAKSLPNNGKNQKMSGEKG
;
A
#
# COMPACT_ATOMS: atom_id res chain seq x y z
N MET A 1 -7.72 14.21 -16.08
CA MET A 1 -8.76 13.94 -15.07
C MET A 1 -9.84 12.98 -15.56
N GLU A 2 -10.59 13.29 -16.62
CA GLU A 2 -11.65 12.39 -17.11
C GLU A 2 -11.17 10.97 -17.42
N TRP A 3 -10.09 10.85 -18.19
CA TRP A 3 -9.56 9.54 -18.56
C TRP A 3 -9.08 8.74 -17.35
N ALA A 4 -8.42 9.41 -16.40
CA ALA A 4 -7.93 8.79 -15.19
C ALA A 4 -9.08 8.33 -14.28
N GLY A 5 -10.16 9.13 -14.13
CA GLY A 5 -11.33 8.73 -13.34
C GLY A 5 -12.07 7.54 -13.95
N THR A 6 -12.33 7.56 -15.26
CA THR A 6 -12.98 6.45 -15.97
C THR A 6 -12.12 5.18 -15.92
N ALA A 7 -10.82 5.31 -16.14
CA ALA A 7 -9.91 4.17 -16.09
C ALA A 7 -9.74 3.62 -14.67
N LEU A 8 -9.62 4.49 -13.65
CA LEU A 8 -9.50 4.07 -12.26
C LEU A 8 -10.76 3.34 -11.82
N LYS A 9 -11.94 3.82 -12.21
CA LYS A 9 -13.20 3.12 -11.97
C LYS A 9 -13.18 1.73 -12.62
N ALA A 10 -12.90 1.66 -13.93
CA ALA A 10 -12.87 0.39 -14.65
C ALA A 10 -11.86 -0.61 -14.07
N TYR A 11 -10.68 -0.16 -13.64
CA TYR A 11 -9.69 -1.01 -12.98
C TYR A 11 -10.09 -1.38 -11.57
N THR A 12 -10.72 -0.49 -10.80
CA THR A 12 -11.24 -0.81 -9.47
C THR A 12 -12.30 -1.89 -9.57
N ASP A 13 -13.25 -1.74 -10.50
CA ASP A 13 -14.32 -2.72 -10.76
C ASP A 13 -13.72 -4.07 -11.20
N ALA A 14 -12.75 -4.06 -12.12
CA ALA A 14 -12.09 -5.28 -12.59
C ALA A 14 -11.25 -5.96 -11.50
N ILE A 15 -10.55 -5.21 -10.65
CA ILE A 15 -9.80 -5.77 -9.51
C ILE A 15 -10.78 -6.36 -8.49
N ASP A 16 -11.92 -5.71 -8.27
CA ASP A 16 -12.93 -6.24 -7.36
C ASP A 16 -13.51 -7.56 -7.88
N GLU A 17 -13.94 -7.58 -9.13
CA GLU A 17 -14.54 -8.75 -9.79
C GLU A 17 -13.56 -9.91 -9.93
N ILE A 18 -12.32 -9.64 -10.38
CA ILE A 18 -11.37 -10.70 -10.73
C ILE A 18 -10.59 -11.17 -9.50
N TYR A 19 -10.24 -10.28 -8.57
CA TYR A 19 -9.35 -10.62 -7.45
C TYR A 19 -10.06 -10.60 -6.10
N SER A 20 -10.72 -9.50 -5.74
CA SER A 20 -11.23 -9.31 -4.37
C SER A 20 -12.45 -10.20 -4.05
N ILE A 21 -13.41 -10.32 -4.98
CA ILE A 21 -14.58 -11.20 -4.82
C ILE A 21 -14.14 -12.67 -4.73
N PRO A 22 -13.37 -13.25 -5.67
CA PRO A 22 -12.94 -14.65 -5.56
C PRO A 22 -12.13 -14.92 -4.29
N LEU A 23 -11.28 -13.97 -3.89
CA LEU A 23 -10.51 -14.11 -2.65
C LEU A 23 -11.39 -14.01 -1.40
N LYS A 24 -12.43 -13.17 -1.39
CA LYS A 24 -13.44 -13.13 -0.33
C LYS A 24 -14.15 -14.48 -0.24
N GLU A 25 -14.64 -15.01 -1.35
CA GLU A 25 -15.35 -16.29 -1.40
C GLU A 25 -14.47 -17.44 -0.89
N GLN A 26 -13.20 -17.47 -1.30
CA GLN A 26 -12.21 -18.41 -0.80
C GLN A 26 -12.00 -18.30 0.72
N CYS A 27 -11.91 -17.08 1.24
CA CYS A 27 -11.63 -16.82 2.65
C CYS A 27 -12.84 -17.07 3.57
N THR A 28 -14.03 -16.69 3.15
CA THR A 28 -15.25 -16.77 3.98
C THR A 28 -16.05 -18.04 3.73
N LYS A 29 -15.83 -18.73 2.61
CA LYS A 29 -16.68 -19.82 2.09
C LYS A 29 -18.13 -19.39 1.83
N ILE A 30 -18.38 -18.09 1.76
CA ILE A 30 -19.68 -17.50 1.42
C ILE A 30 -19.56 -17.08 -0.04
N LYS A 31 -20.35 -17.69 -0.92
CA LYS A 31 -20.50 -17.18 -2.29
C LYS A 31 -21.08 -15.77 -2.21
N ALA A 32 -20.48 -14.82 -2.90
CA ALA A 32 -21.07 -13.49 -3.05
C ALA A 32 -22.42 -13.71 -3.77
N LYS A 33 -23.54 -13.53 -3.05
CA LYS A 33 -24.85 -13.64 -3.67
C LYS A 33 -24.96 -12.52 -4.71
N GLN A 34 -25.07 -12.89 -5.98
CA GLN A 34 -25.65 -12.03 -7.01
C GLN A 34 -26.99 -11.49 -6.48
N ASP A 35 -27.18 -10.20 -6.65
CA ASP A 35 -28.44 -9.51 -6.43
C ASP A 35 -29.58 -10.26 -7.12
N ASP A 36 -30.45 -10.87 -6.32
CA ASP A 36 -31.83 -11.05 -6.71
C ASP A 36 -32.68 -10.23 -5.75
N LYS A 37 -33.43 -9.32 -6.36
CA LYS A 37 -34.46 -8.46 -5.76
C LYS A 37 -35.23 -9.23 -4.70
N ASN A 38 -35.04 -8.86 -3.44
CA ASN A 38 -36.11 -8.97 -2.46
C ASN A 38 -35.96 -7.84 -1.45
N GLU A 39 -36.93 -6.94 -1.52
CA GLU A 39 -37.20 -5.91 -0.53
C GLU A 39 -37.35 -6.56 0.86
N GLY A 40 -36.66 -6.00 1.85
CA GLY A 40 -36.85 -6.33 3.25
C GLY A 40 -35.83 -7.30 3.84
N ALA A 41 -34.60 -6.84 4.09
CA ALA A 41 -33.73 -7.45 5.10
C ALA A 41 -32.81 -6.40 5.73
N GLU A 42 -32.80 -6.41 7.06
CA GLU A 42 -32.04 -5.55 7.97
C GLU A 42 -30.51 -5.51 7.74
N PRO A 43 -29.81 -4.49 8.26
CA PRO A 43 -28.41 -4.24 7.95
C PRO A 43 -27.47 -5.36 8.41
N VAL A 44 -26.52 -5.65 7.52
CA VAL A 44 -25.42 -6.61 7.59
C VAL A 44 -24.56 -6.46 8.86
N LYS A 45 -25.00 -7.03 9.98
CA LYS A 45 -24.19 -7.20 11.21
C LYS A 45 -23.41 -8.52 11.26
N GLY A 46 -23.73 -9.51 10.41
CA GLY A 46 -23.16 -10.86 10.49
C GLY A 46 -21.80 -11.07 9.80
N GLU A 47 -21.43 -10.27 8.79
CA GLU A 47 -20.20 -10.51 8.01
C GLU A 47 -18.92 -10.17 8.81
N HIS A 48 -18.96 -9.09 9.59
CA HIS A 48 -17.80 -8.66 10.37
C HIS A 48 -17.49 -9.63 11.51
N ASP A 49 -18.53 -10.13 12.19
CA ASP A 49 -18.38 -11.08 13.29
C ASP A 49 -17.88 -12.45 12.80
N GLN A 50 -18.36 -12.92 11.65
CA GLN A 50 -17.85 -14.15 11.02
C GLN A 50 -16.39 -14.00 10.60
N LEU A 51 -15.99 -12.83 10.09
CA LEU A 51 -14.60 -12.53 9.78
C LEU A 51 -13.73 -12.57 11.04
N ILE A 52 -14.18 -11.96 12.14
CA ILE A 52 -13.48 -11.97 13.43
C ILE A 52 -13.32 -13.41 13.96
N ILE A 53 -14.36 -14.23 13.89
CA ILE A 53 -14.31 -15.64 14.32
C ILE A 53 -13.25 -16.40 13.52
N ARG A 54 -13.25 -16.27 12.19
CA ARG A 54 -12.25 -16.94 11.33
C ARG A 54 -10.84 -16.41 11.54
N LEU A 55 -10.68 -15.11 11.80
CA LEU A 55 -9.38 -14.54 12.12
C LEU A 55 -8.85 -15.09 13.45
N LYS A 56 -9.71 -15.23 14.45
CA LYS A 56 -9.39 -15.85 15.74
C LYS A 56 -9.02 -17.33 15.57
N GLU A 57 -9.79 -18.10 14.79
CA GLU A 57 -9.46 -19.50 14.48
C GLU A 57 -8.11 -19.64 13.77
N ALA A 58 -7.83 -18.80 12.77
CA ALA A 58 -6.56 -18.81 12.05
C ALA A 58 -5.39 -18.41 12.96
N ALA A 59 -5.58 -17.41 13.84
CA ALA A 59 -4.57 -16.97 14.79
C ALA A 59 -4.28 -18.02 15.88
N SER A 60 -5.30 -18.67 16.44
CA SER A 60 -5.13 -19.73 17.45
C SER A 60 -4.37 -20.95 16.92
N LYS A 61 -4.48 -21.24 15.63
CA LYS A 61 -3.72 -22.34 15.00
C LYS A 61 -2.27 -21.98 14.65
N VAL A 62 -1.96 -20.69 14.44
CA VAL A 62 -0.56 -20.23 14.28
C VAL A 62 0.24 -20.45 15.57
N THR A 63 -0.38 -20.40 16.75
CA THR A 63 0.27 -20.76 18.02
C THR A 63 0.49 -22.27 18.19
N GLU A 64 -0.23 -23.12 17.45
CA GLU A 64 -0.09 -24.59 17.51
C GLU A 64 0.99 -25.14 16.55
N TRP A 65 1.44 -24.34 15.57
CA TRP A 65 2.51 -24.73 14.63
C TRP A 65 3.89 -24.97 15.24
N SER A 66 4.07 -24.83 16.56
CA SER A 66 5.29 -25.33 17.22
C SER A 66 5.29 -26.85 17.42
N ASN A 67 4.16 -27.55 17.31
CA ASN A 67 4.10 -28.99 17.58
C ASN A 67 3.09 -29.68 16.66
N SER A 68 3.42 -30.00 15.41
CA SER A 68 2.84 -31.14 14.65
C SER A 68 3.38 -31.18 13.22
N GLY A 69 4.34 -32.08 12.98
CA GLY A 69 4.54 -32.63 11.64
C GLY A 69 3.44 -33.63 11.31
N SER A 70 3.16 -33.79 10.02
CA SER A 70 2.26 -34.79 9.39
C SER A 70 0.75 -34.54 9.47
N ASN A 71 0.16 -34.16 8.33
CA ASN A 71 -0.76 -35.00 7.55
C ASN A 71 -1.37 -34.21 6.38
N GLN A 72 -0.69 -34.29 5.22
CA GLN A 72 -1.30 -34.01 3.92
C GLN A 72 -2.18 -35.20 3.56
N THR A 73 -3.49 -34.99 3.41
CA THR A 73 -4.38 -35.56 2.38
C THR A 73 -5.84 -35.38 2.76
N SER A 74 -6.48 -34.30 2.31
CA SER A 74 -7.92 -34.30 2.01
C SER A 74 -8.25 -33.18 1.02
N PHE A 75 -8.73 -33.60 -0.16
CA PHE A 75 -8.90 -32.79 -1.35
C PHE A 75 -10.08 -31.79 -1.25
N MET A 76 -9.73 -30.52 -1.51
CA MET A 76 -10.52 -29.45 -2.15
C MET A 76 -11.86 -28.94 -1.58
N ARG A 77 -12.55 -29.59 -0.64
CA ARG A 77 -13.73 -28.97 0.03
C ARG A 77 -13.46 -28.37 1.41
N ASN A 78 -12.38 -28.81 2.05
CA ASN A 78 -11.98 -28.36 3.39
C ASN A 78 -10.57 -27.79 3.41
N ARG A 79 -10.19 -27.06 2.36
CA ARG A 79 -8.95 -26.31 2.41
C ARG A 79 -9.07 -25.24 3.49
N GLU A 80 -8.22 -25.31 4.51
CA GLU A 80 -8.14 -24.31 5.56
C GLU A 80 -7.59 -23.01 4.97
N VAL A 81 -8.20 -21.89 5.33
CA VAL A 81 -7.78 -20.55 4.88
C VAL A 81 -6.63 -20.12 5.76
N SER A 82 -5.51 -19.75 5.15
CA SER A 82 -4.34 -19.25 5.87
C SER A 82 -4.54 -17.82 6.37
N LEU A 83 -3.82 -17.44 7.44
CA LEU A 83 -3.79 -16.06 7.91
C LEU A 83 -3.29 -15.09 6.81
N ALA A 84 -2.40 -15.57 5.93
CA ALA A 84 -1.89 -14.77 4.81
C ALA A 84 -2.98 -14.48 3.78
N GLU A 85 -3.83 -15.46 3.45
CA GLU A 85 -5.02 -15.26 2.60
C GLU A 85 -5.98 -14.23 3.20
N MET A 86 -6.32 -14.38 4.49
CA MET A 86 -7.22 -13.44 5.19
C MET A 86 -6.66 -12.01 5.20
N ALA A 87 -5.35 -11.89 5.44
CA ALA A 87 -4.70 -10.59 5.50
C ALA A 87 -4.59 -9.95 4.10
N ALA A 88 -4.34 -10.75 3.05
CA ALA A 88 -4.37 -10.30 1.66
C ALA A 88 -5.75 -9.84 1.25
N MET A 89 -6.79 -10.61 1.59
CA MET A 89 -8.19 -10.27 1.35
C MET A 89 -8.57 -8.93 1.99
N TYR A 90 -8.28 -8.76 3.28
CA TYR A 90 -8.60 -7.52 3.99
C TYR A 90 -7.91 -6.30 3.37
N ARG A 91 -6.60 -6.40 3.12
CA ARG A 91 -5.82 -5.29 2.54
C ARG A 91 -6.28 -4.95 1.13
N LEU A 92 -6.52 -5.94 0.29
CA LEU A 92 -7.00 -5.74 -1.08
C LEU A 92 -8.37 -5.07 -1.08
N ARG A 93 -9.34 -5.56 -0.30
CA ARG A 93 -10.67 -4.95 -0.18
C ARG A 93 -10.62 -3.51 0.32
N THR A 94 -9.72 -3.24 1.27
CA THR A 94 -9.51 -1.88 1.76
C THR A 94 -9.04 -0.97 0.63
N LEU A 95 -8.06 -1.40 -0.18
CA LEU A 95 -7.56 -0.61 -1.32
C LEU A 95 -8.60 -0.42 -2.43
N VAL A 96 -9.41 -1.45 -2.71
CA VAL A 96 -10.54 -1.36 -3.66
C VAL A 96 -11.55 -0.31 -3.19
N SER A 97 -11.99 -0.38 -1.94
CA SER A 97 -12.90 0.61 -1.36
C SER A 97 -12.31 2.02 -1.38
N MET A 98 -11.04 2.19 -1.01
CA MET A 98 -10.37 3.48 -1.07
C MET A 98 -10.26 4.02 -2.50
N SER A 99 -10.06 3.15 -3.49
CA SER A 99 -10.01 3.56 -4.90
C SER A 99 -11.37 4.01 -5.41
N ALA A 100 -12.45 3.35 -5.00
CA ALA A 100 -13.82 3.79 -5.28
C ALA A 100 -14.10 5.19 -4.68
N ASP A 101 -13.74 5.40 -3.41
CA ASP A 101 -13.86 6.72 -2.76
C ASP A 101 -13.04 7.80 -3.51
N LEU A 102 -11.83 7.46 -3.98
CA LEU A 102 -11.00 8.37 -4.79
C LEU A 102 -11.60 8.68 -6.17
N VAL A 103 -12.30 7.72 -6.80
CA VAL A 103 -13.02 7.96 -8.06
C VAL A 103 -14.08 9.05 -7.87
N GLU A 104 -14.81 9.05 -6.76
CA GLU A 104 -15.81 10.08 -6.45
C GLU A 104 -15.17 11.47 -6.28
N VAL A 105 -14.04 11.54 -5.57
CA VAL A 105 -13.28 12.79 -5.40
C VAL A 105 -12.76 13.29 -6.76
N ILE A 106 -12.22 12.41 -7.59
CA ILE A 106 -11.75 12.74 -8.95
C ILE A 106 -12.90 13.28 -9.80
N ALA A 107 -14.09 12.68 -9.69
CA ALA A 107 -15.28 13.11 -10.42
C ALA A 107 -15.73 14.51 -9.99
N ARG A 108 -15.79 14.79 -8.68
CA ARG A 108 -16.07 16.13 -8.15
C ARG A 108 -15.01 17.15 -8.57
N ALA A 109 -13.72 16.80 -8.45
CA ALA A 109 -12.63 17.67 -8.85
C ALA A 109 -12.67 17.99 -10.36
N LYS A 110 -12.97 17.00 -11.20
CA LYS A 110 -13.20 17.18 -12.64
C LYS A 110 -14.36 18.16 -12.88
N MET A 111 -15.51 17.93 -12.25
CA MET A 111 -16.71 18.74 -12.47
C MET A 111 -16.46 20.18 -12.03
N TRP A 112 -15.88 20.37 -10.85
CA TRP A 112 -15.53 21.69 -10.34
C TRP A 112 -14.54 22.41 -11.25
N THR A 113 -13.48 21.73 -11.72
CA THR A 113 -12.49 22.30 -12.65
C THR A 113 -13.17 22.76 -13.95
N LYS A 114 -14.11 21.96 -14.48
CA LYS A 114 -14.83 22.29 -15.73
C LYS A 114 -15.74 23.51 -15.56
N LEU A 115 -16.42 23.63 -14.41
CA LEU A 115 -17.36 24.74 -14.16
C LEU A 115 -16.65 26.06 -13.82
N ASN A 116 -15.39 26.00 -13.37
CA ASN A 116 -14.65 27.15 -12.86
C ASN A 116 -13.43 27.52 -13.72
N LEU A 117 -13.44 27.18 -15.02
CA LEU A 117 -12.32 27.45 -15.94
C LEU A 117 -11.94 28.94 -15.97
N GLU A 118 -12.90 29.85 -16.03
CA GLU A 118 -12.63 31.30 -16.03
C GLU A 118 -11.93 31.76 -14.75
N LEU A 119 -12.30 31.20 -13.60
CA LEU A 119 -11.62 31.49 -12.32
C LEU A 119 -10.19 30.95 -12.33
N ILE A 120 -10.00 29.72 -12.82
CA ILE A 120 -8.69 29.07 -12.94
C ILE A 120 -7.75 29.90 -13.83
N GLU A 121 -8.25 30.36 -14.99
CA GLU A 121 -7.52 31.22 -15.92
C GLU A 121 -7.21 32.58 -15.31
N LYS A 122 -8.20 33.23 -14.69
CA LYS A 122 -8.05 34.53 -14.02
C LYS A 122 -6.98 34.51 -12.94
N PHE A 123 -6.99 33.48 -12.10
CA PHE A 123 -6.06 33.37 -10.97
C PHE A 123 -4.74 32.68 -11.35
N ARG A 124 -4.54 32.32 -12.63
CA ARG A 124 -3.36 31.59 -13.13
C ARG A 124 -2.97 30.48 -12.16
N THR A 125 -3.91 29.60 -11.85
CA THR A 125 -3.62 28.39 -11.06
C THR A 125 -2.76 27.46 -11.92
N ILE A 126 -1.47 27.79 -11.99
CA ILE A 126 -0.47 27.13 -12.80
C ILE A 126 -0.27 25.69 -12.27
N ASP A 127 -0.21 24.76 -13.22
CA ASP A 127 0.27 23.38 -13.09
C ASP A 127 -0.49 22.42 -12.16
N VAL A 128 -1.80 22.27 -12.37
CA VAL A 128 -2.51 21.03 -11.95
C VAL A 128 -2.33 19.86 -12.93
N LEU A 129 -1.69 20.13 -14.08
CA LEU A 129 -1.44 19.13 -15.12
C LEU A 129 -0.48 18.02 -14.65
N PRO A 130 0.67 18.30 -14.00
CA PRO A 130 1.55 17.26 -13.48
C PRO A 130 0.85 16.32 -12.49
N MET A 131 -0.03 16.84 -11.63
CA MET A 131 -0.84 16.04 -10.70
C MET A 131 -1.83 15.17 -11.46
N SER A 132 -2.51 15.72 -12.47
CA SER A 132 -3.42 14.97 -13.34
C SER A 132 -2.72 13.85 -14.10
N LEU A 133 -1.49 14.08 -14.57
CA LEU A 133 -0.67 13.08 -15.24
C LEU A 133 -0.18 12.01 -14.26
N THR A 134 0.18 12.39 -13.04
CA THR A 134 0.57 11.44 -11.98
C THR A 134 -0.59 10.50 -11.64
N ILE A 135 -1.81 11.03 -11.48
CA ILE A 135 -3.01 10.22 -11.25
C ILE A 135 -3.22 9.25 -12.42
N PHE A 136 -3.06 9.72 -13.66
CA PHE A 136 -3.24 8.90 -14.86
C PHE A 136 -2.19 7.79 -14.97
N GLU A 137 -0.91 8.09 -14.78
CA GLU A 137 0.17 7.10 -14.83
C GLU A 137 0.05 6.08 -13.68
N ALA A 138 -0.29 6.51 -12.47
CA ALA A 138 -0.55 5.60 -11.35
C ALA A 138 -1.77 4.70 -11.61
N THR A 139 -2.79 5.22 -12.29
CA THR A 139 -3.93 4.41 -12.74
C THR A 139 -3.51 3.41 -13.82
N CYS A 140 -2.68 3.80 -14.79
CA CYS A 140 -2.16 2.87 -15.81
C CYS A 140 -1.34 1.74 -15.17
N ALA A 141 -0.54 2.06 -14.16
CA ALA A 141 0.25 1.08 -13.42
C ALA A 141 -0.61 -0.02 -12.78
N LEU A 142 -1.84 0.28 -12.34
CA LEU A 142 -2.77 -0.75 -11.84
C LEU A 142 -3.08 -1.81 -12.89
N GLY A 143 -3.26 -1.39 -14.15
CA GLY A 143 -3.49 -2.32 -15.25
C GLY A 143 -2.32 -3.27 -15.46
N GLU A 144 -1.10 -2.81 -15.27
CA GLU A 144 0.10 -3.64 -15.34
C GLU A 144 0.24 -4.55 -14.11
N ILE A 145 0.11 -4.02 -12.90
CA ILE A 145 0.23 -4.76 -11.63
C ILE A 145 -0.71 -5.97 -11.61
N PHE A 146 -1.96 -5.79 -12.03
CA PHE A 146 -3.00 -6.82 -12.01
C PHE A 146 -3.22 -7.51 -13.36
N HIS A 147 -2.35 -7.28 -14.34
CA HIS A 147 -2.44 -7.86 -15.67
C HIS A 147 -3.82 -7.66 -16.34
N LEU A 148 -4.38 -6.47 -16.22
CA LEU A 148 -5.65 -6.08 -16.81
C LEU A 148 -5.46 -5.56 -18.24
N LYS A 149 -6.56 -5.38 -18.96
CA LYS A 149 -6.58 -4.75 -20.28
C LYS A 149 -5.93 -3.37 -20.21
N SER A 150 -4.90 -3.15 -21.03
CA SER A 150 -4.16 -1.89 -21.04
C SER A 150 -4.99 -0.76 -21.66
N ILE A 151 -4.83 0.47 -21.14
CA ILE A 151 -5.43 1.67 -21.72
C ILE A 151 -4.79 1.94 -23.09
N ASP A 152 -5.62 2.13 -24.11
CA ASP A 152 -5.16 2.57 -25.41
C ASP A 152 -4.82 4.07 -25.41
N ARG A 153 -3.52 4.38 -25.20
CA ARG A 153 -3.02 5.75 -25.23
C ARG A 153 -3.22 6.44 -26.58
N SER A 154 -3.38 5.68 -27.67
CA SER A 154 -3.50 6.24 -29.03
C SER A 154 -4.86 6.90 -29.28
N ALA A 155 -5.89 6.49 -28.53
CA ALA A 155 -7.25 7.03 -28.54
C ALA A 155 -7.38 8.40 -27.84
N ALA A 156 -6.32 8.93 -27.23
CA ALA A 156 -6.31 10.29 -26.70
C ALA A 156 -6.63 11.31 -27.81
N LYS A 157 -7.38 12.36 -27.47
CA LYS A 157 -7.62 13.48 -28.40
C LYS A 157 -6.28 14.11 -28.80
N SER A 158 -6.18 14.52 -30.07
CA SER A 158 -4.94 15.08 -30.66
C SER A 158 -4.34 16.23 -29.84
N GLU A 159 -5.18 17.12 -29.33
CA GLU A 159 -4.80 18.25 -28.47
C GLU A 159 -4.09 17.84 -27.17
N TYR A 160 -4.39 16.65 -26.64
CA TYR A 160 -3.81 16.15 -25.39
C TYR A 160 -2.63 15.20 -25.59
N LYS A 161 -2.38 14.70 -26.82
CA LYS A 161 -1.31 13.73 -27.08
C LYS A 161 0.08 14.24 -26.68
N ARG A 162 0.35 15.53 -26.88
CA ARG A 162 1.63 16.16 -26.50
C ARG A 162 1.92 16.15 -25.00
N HIS A 163 0.89 16.03 -24.16
CA HIS A 163 1.02 16.02 -22.71
C HIS A 163 1.20 14.61 -22.15
N LEU A 164 0.92 13.58 -22.95
CA LEU A 164 1.12 12.19 -22.56
C LEU A 164 2.56 11.78 -22.85
N ARG A 165 3.12 10.97 -21.95
CA ARG A 165 4.43 10.35 -22.20
C ARG A 165 4.38 9.49 -23.47
N ALA A 166 5.40 9.63 -24.31
CA ALA A 166 5.61 8.73 -25.44
C ALA A 166 5.70 7.27 -24.97
N ARG A 167 5.08 6.37 -25.71
CA ARG A 167 5.06 4.95 -25.35
C ARG A 167 6.47 4.37 -25.51
N ALA A 168 6.96 3.70 -24.48
CA ALA A 168 8.22 2.96 -24.51
C ALA A 168 7.99 1.55 -25.10
N GLU A 169 9.07 0.89 -25.52
CA GLU A 169 8.99 -0.46 -26.10
C GLU A 169 8.55 -1.50 -25.05
N ASP A 170 9.02 -1.35 -23.81
CA ASP A 170 8.71 -2.22 -22.67
C ASP A 170 7.41 -1.88 -21.96
N ASP A 171 6.65 -0.88 -22.44
CA ASP A 171 5.37 -0.52 -21.83
C ASP A 171 4.37 -1.69 -21.95
N TYR A 172 3.76 -2.04 -20.83
CA TYR A 172 2.77 -3.12 -20.72
C TYR A 172 1.63 -3.00 -21.75
N ARG A 173 1.27 -4.16 -22.33
CA ARG A 173 0.19 -4.31 -23.32
C ARG A 173 -0.60 -5.57 -23.07
N ALA A 174 -1.90 -5.41 -22.92
CA ALA A 174 -2.83 -6.53 -22.90
C ALA A 174 -4.15 -6.11 -23.53
N GLY A 175 -4.69 -6.97 -24.39
CA GLY A 175 -6.00 -6.78 -25.01
C GLY A 175 -7.17 -7.15 -24.10
N GLU A 176 -6.91 -8.00 -23.10
CA GLU A 176 -7.90 -8.61 -22.22
C GLU A 176 -7.37 -8.70 -20.78
N ASN A 177 -8.29 -8.86 -19.82
CA ASN A 177 -7.91 -9.06 -18.42
C ASN A 177 -7.45 -10.51 -18.20
N LYS A 178 -6.31 -10.70 -17.55
CA LYS A 178 -5.88 -12.03 -17.13
C LYS A 178 -6.67 -12.46 -15.89
N PRO A 179 -7.29 -13.65 -15.88
CA PRO A 179 -8.03 -14.13 -14.72
C PRO A 179 -7.08 -14.41 -13.54
N PHE A 180 -7.55 -14.12 -12.33
CA PHE A 180 -6.89 -14.53 -11.11
C PHE A 180 -7.23 -16.00 -10.82
N VAL A 181 -6.20 -16.83 -10.63
CA VAL A 181 -6.36 -18.27 -10.41
C VAL A 181 -6.01 -18.60 -8.97
N ILE A 182 -7.04 -18.97 -8.20
CA ILE A 182 -6.87 -19.43 -6.82
C ILE A 182 -6.41 -20.89 -6.84
N GLY A 183 -5.10 -21.08 -6.70
CA GLY A 183 -4.42 -22.37 -6.64
C GLY A 183 -3.89 -22.66 -5.24
N ASP A 184 -2.64 -23.14 -5.13
CA ASP A 184 -1.98 -23.31 -3.84
C ASP A 184 -1.68 -21.96 -3.19
N ALA A 185 -2.00 -21.75 -1.90
CA ALA A 185 -1.74 -20.48 -1.22
C ALA A 185 -0.27 -20.08 -1.31
N LYS A 186 0.67 -21.05 -1.28
CA LYS A 186 2.10 -20.76 -1.45
C LYS A 186 2.46 -20.27 -2.86
N SER A 187 1.63 -20.55 -3.88
CA SER A 187 1.89 -20.14 -5.26
C SER A 187 1.31 -18.76 -5.58
N TYR A 188 0.11 -18.42 -5.09
CA TYR A 188 -0.55 -17.17 -5.49
C TYR A 188 -0.48 -16.05 -4.44
N ILE A 189 -0.29 -16.37 -3.15
CA ILE A 189 -0.20 -15.32 -2.12
C ILE A 189 1.06 -14.47 -2.26
N PRO A 190 2.28 -15.03 -2.42
CA PRO A 190 3.48 -14.21 -2.57
C PRO A 190 3.42 -13.15 -3.70
N PRO A 191 3.00 -13.48 -4.94
CA PRO A 191 2.81 -12.44 -5.95
C PRO A 191 1.66 -11.49 -5.60
N LEU A 192 0.57 -11.97 -5.00
CA LEU A 192 -0.54 -11.10 -4.59
C LEU A 192 -0.14 -10.08 -3.50
N GLU A 193 0.70 -10.47 -2.54
CA GLU A 193 1.24 -9.56 -1.52
C GLU A 193 2.07 -8.43 -2.16
N ALA A 194 2.87 -8.77 -3.17
CA ALA A 194 3.61 -7.79 -3.96
C ALA A 194 2.66 -6.86 -4.75
N GLN A 195 1.62 -7.41 -5.39
CA GLN A 195 0.59 -6.62 -6.09
C GLN A 195 -0.12 -5.65 -5.14
N ILE A 196 -0.50 -6.12 -3.95
CA ILE A 196 -1.14 -5.29 -2.92
C ILE A 196 -0.23 -4.14 -2.47
N ASN A 197 1.07 -4.39 -2.30
CA ASN A 197 2.01 -3.34 -1.95
C ASN A 197 2.13 -2.28 -3.06
N TYR A 198 2.18 -2.68 -4.32
CA TYR A 198 2.19 -1.73 -5.44
C TYR A 198 0.86 -0.98 -5.57
N TYR A 199 -0.28 -1.65 -5.39
CA TYR A 199 -1.59 -1.02 -5.38
C TYR A 199 -1.69 0.04 -4.27
N ARG A 200 -1.20 -0.28 -3.07
CA ARG A 200 -1.08 0.67 -1.97
C ARG A 200 -0.30 1.92 -2.36
N THR A 201 0.81 1.78 -3.08
CA THR A 201 1.58 2.91 -3.62
C THR A 201 0.78 3.71 -4.64
N CYS A 202 0.09 3.06 -5.59
CA CYS A 202 -0.78 3.75 -6.55
C CYS A 202 -1.87 4.58 -5.86
N VAL A 203 -2.58 4.02 -4.87
CA VAL A 203 -3.61 4.73 -4.10
C VAL A 203 -3.03 5.96 -3.40
N HIS A 204 -1.85 5.82 -2.81
CA HIS A 204 -1.16 6.94 -2.19
C HIS A 204 -0.74 8.03 -3.18
N LEU A 205 -0.20 7.66 -4.35
CA LEU A 205 0.19 8.61 -5.39
C LEU A 205 -1.02 9.37 -5.92
N ILE A 206 -2.14 8.67 -6.18
CA ILE A 206 -3.39 9.27 -6.62
C ILE A 206 -3.93 10.25 -5.57
N GLY A 207 -4.04 9.81 -4.32
CA GLY A 207 -4.52 10.66 -3.24
C GLY A 207 -3.61 11.86 -2.97
N SER A 208 -2.29 11.68 -2.99
CA SER A 208 -1.35 12.78 -2.76
C SER A 208 -1.39 13.79 -3.90
N ALA A 209 -1.44 13.34 -5.15
CA ALA A 209 -1.60 14.23 -6.31
C ALA A 209 -2.92 15.01 -6.26
N LEU A 210 -4.01 14.38 -5.82
CA LEU A 210 -5.29 15.06 -5.59
C LEU A 210 -5.21 16.11 -4.49
N ILE A 211 -4.55 15.80 -3.37
CA ILE A 211 -4.32 16.78 -2.28
C ILE A 211 -3.58 17.98 -2.82
N THR A 212 -2.45 17.77 -3.51
CA THR A 212 -1.64 18.86 -4.06
C THR A 212 -2.45 19.70 -5.06
N MET A 213 -3.23 19.06 -5.93
CA MET A 213 -4.11 19.74 -6.87
C MET A 213 -5.17 20.62 -6.16
N ILE A 214 -5.83 20.09 -5.13
CA ILE A 214 -6.81 20.85 -4.34
C ILE A 214 -6.13 22.01 -3.60
N GLN A 215 -4.92 21.80 -3.05
CA GLN A 215 -4.14 22.86 -2.40
C GLN A 215 -3.75 23.96 -3.38
N THR A 216 -3.37 23.61 -4.62
CA THR A 216 -3.11 24.60 -5.67
C THR A 216 -4.33 25.47 -5.93
N TYR A 217 -5.54 24.89 -5.95
CA TYR A 217 -6.77 25.68 -6.06
C TYR A 217 -7.01 26.56 -4.82
N MET A 218 -6.82 26.01 -3.61
CA MET A 218 -7.01 26.74 -2.34
C MET A 218 -6.07 27.95 -2.20
N ASN A 219 -4.86 27.88 -2.76
CA ASN A 219 -3.89 28.97 -2.65
C ASN A 219 -4.26 30.19 -3.48
N SER A 220 -5.10 30.01 -4.51
CA SER A 220 -5.41 31.07 -5.47
C SER A 220 -6.88 31.46 -5.48
N ILE A 221 -7.77 30.63 -4.93
CA ILE A 221 -9.23 30.81 -4.96
C ILE A 221 -9.75 30.76 -3.52
N SER A 222 -10.65 31.68 -3.18
CA SER A 222 -11.20 31.76 -1.82
C SER A 222 -11.91 30.45 -1.43
N LEU A 223 -11.84 30.10 -0.13
CA LEU A 223 -12.44 28.87 0.38
C LEU A 223 -13.97 28.81 0.29
N GLU A 224 -14.62 29.95 0.10
CA GLU A 224 -16.07 30.08 -0.12
C GLU A 224 -16.47 29.64 -1.54
N GLN A 225 -15.54 29.74 -2.49
CA GLN A 225 -15.75 29.37 -3.90
C GLN A 225 -15.26 27.95 -4.22
N LEU A 226 -14.59 27.28 -3.27
CA LEU A 226 -14.02 25.95 -3.44
C LEU A 226 -14.80 24.89 -2.64
N ASP A 227 -15.46 23.99 -3.37
CA ASP A 227 -16.20 22.85 -2.82
C ASP A 227 -15.33 21.58 -2.63
N LEU A 228 -14.03 21.69 -2.92
CA LEU A 228 -13.07 20.59 -2.74
C LEU A 228 -12.30 20.78 -1.44
N ARG A 229 -12.20 19.72 -0.63
CA ARG A 229 -11.49 19.76 0.65
C ARG A 229 -10.43 18.67 0.70
N THR A 230 -9.19 19.05 1.04
CA THR A 230 -8.10 18.07 1.20
C THR A 230 -8.33 17.08 2.33
N ARG A 231 -9.19 17.43 3.31
CA ARG A 231 -9.45 16.61 4.49
C ARG A 231 -9.98 15.22 4.13
N GLU A 232 -10.95 15.13 3.22
CA GLU A 232 -11.53 13.84 2.82
C GLU A 232 -10.47 12.89 2.23
N VAL A 233 -9.53 13.43 1.44
CA VAL A 233 -8.44 12.66 0.83
C VAL A 233 -7.38 12.29 1.85
N LYS A 234 -7.12 13.15 2.85
CA LYS A 234 -6.22 12.83 3.96
C LYS A 234 -6.78 11.72 4.84
N ASP A 235 -8.06 11.83 5.20
CA ASP A 235 -8.78 10.82 6.00
C ASP A 235 -8.82 9.47 5.26
N LEU A 236 -8.94 9.49 3.93
CA LEU A 236 -8.73 8.31 3.09
C LEU A 236 -7.32 7.72 3.27
N LEU A 237 -6.28 8.52 3.04
CA LEU A 237 -4.88 8.05 3.11
C LEU A 237 -4.45 7.61 4.51
N ASP A 238 -5.08 8.10 5.57
CA ASP A 238 -4.87 7.64 6.95
C ASP A 238 -5.33 6.19 7.17
N ARG A 239 -6.27 5.71 6.35
CA ARG A 239 -6.77 4.32 6.37
C ARG A 239 -5.95 3.36 5.50
N LEU A 240 -4.83 3.80 4.91
CA LEU A 240 -3.99 2.92 4.10
C LEU A 240 -3.59 1.68 4.90
N PRO A 241 -3.81 0.46 4.37
CA PRO A 241 -3.40 -0.75 5.05
C PRO A 241 -1.88 -0.78 5.23
N PRO A 242 -1.36 -1.48 6.26
CA PRO A 242 0.08 -1.66 6.41
C PRO A 242 0.65 -2.50 5.27
N MET A 243 1.84 -2.14 4.77
CA MET A 243 2.52 -2.89 3.71
C MET A 243 3.04 -4.24 4.22
N TYR A 244 3.22 -5.18 3.29
CA TYR A 244 4.01 -6.39 3.54
C TYR A 244 5.51 -6.05 3.57
N LEU A 245 6.19 -6.39 4.66
CA LEU A 245 7.63 -6.10 4.83
C LEU A 245 8.54 -7.16 4.19
N LYS A 246 8.02 -8.39 4.00
CA LYS A 246 8.77 -9.54 3.49
C LYS A 246 8.11 -10.06 2.23
N ILE A 247 8.33 -9.38 1.11
CA ILE A 247 7.90 -9.86 -0.20
C ILE A 247 8.90 -10.91 -0.69
N LYS A 248 8.40 -12.08 -1.12
CA LYS A 248 9.23 -13.19 -1.62
C LYS A 248 9.28 -13.30 -3.14
N THR A 249 8.57 -12.42 -3.85
CA THR A 249 8.36 -12.51 -5.29
C THR A 249 8.42 -11.13 -5.92
N ASP A 250 9.24 -11.00 -6.96
CA ASP A 250 9.26 -9.82 -7.81
C ASP A 250 8.22 -9.94 -8.92
N ILE A 251 7.51 -8.85 -9.19
CA ILE A 251 6.59 -8.74 -10.32
C ILE A 251 7.34 -7.99 -11.42
N PRO A 252 7.42 -8.53 -12.65
CA PRO A 252 8.04 -7.81 -13.75
C PRO A 252 7.18 -6.58 -14.09
N LEU A 253 7.79 -5.40 -13.97
CA LEU A 253 7.19 -4.12 -14.32
C LEU A 253 8.04 -3.45 -15.40
N SER A 254 7.39 -2.71 -16.29
CA SER A 254 8.02 -1.78 -17.22
C SER A 254 8.87 -0.77 -16.45
N LYS A 255 9.92 -0.26 -17.08
CA LYS A 255 10.87 0.67 -16.44
C LYS A 255 10.18 1.88 -15.84
N ASN A 256 9.16 2.40 -16.52
CA ASN A 256 8.40 3.56 -16.07
C ASN A 256 7.55 3.24 -14.84
N THR A 257 6.83 2.13 -14.84
CA THR A 257 6.02 1.72 -13.70
C THR A 257 6.91 1.37 -12.50
N ALA A 258 8.02 0.68 -12.72
CA ALA A 258 9.00 0.39 -11.67
C ALA A 258 9.53 1.68 -11.02
N LYS A 259 9.91 2.68 -11.83
CA LYS A 259 10.36 3.98 -11.32
C LYS A 259 9.25 4.75 -10.60
N LEU A 260 8.02 4.72 -11.10
CA LEU A 260 6.88 5.38 -10.48
C LEU A 260 6.57 4.81 -9.09
N LEU A 261 6.81 3.52 -8.89
CA LEU A 261 6.43 2.77 -7.69
C LEU A 261 7.61 2.44 -6.76
N GLU A 262 8.78 3.01 -7.00
CA GLU A 262 10.01 2.76 -6.24
C GLU A 262 9.86 3.19 -4.77
N ASP A 263 9.20 4.32 -4.52
CA ASP A 263 9.04 4.89 -3.19
C ASP A 263 7.72 4.47 -2.53
N TYR A 264 7.80 3.45 -1.67
CA TYR A 264 6.64 3.00 -0.89
C TYR A 264 6.19 4.06 0.15
N PRO A 265 4.88 4.27 0.34
CA PRO A 265 4.38 5.16 1.37
C PRO A 265 4.73 4.63 2.77
N PRO A 266 5.01 5.49 3.76
CA PRO A 266 5.29 5.05 5.12
C PRO A 266 4.09 4.34 5.75
N ASN A 267 4.34 3.37 6.62
CA ASN A 267 3.29 2.77 7.44
C ASN A 267 2.98 3.68 8.63
N LYS A 268 1.79 4.30 8.65
CA LYS A 268 1.32 5.06 9.82
C LYS A 268 0.93 4.14 10.98
N LEU A 269 0.32 3.00 10.65
CA LEU A 269 -0.06 1.96 11.58
C LEU A 269 1.03 0.88 11.61
N GLN A 270 2.15 1.15 12.27
CA GLN A 270 3.08 0.09 12.65
C GLN A 270 2.62 -0.47 14.00
N PHE A 271 2.40 -1.79 14.07
CA PHE A 271 2.43 -2.43 15.36
C PHE A 271 3.82 -2.20 15.95
N PRO A 272 3.95 -1.73 17.20
CA PRO A 272 5.24 -1.74 17.86
C PRO A 272 5.72 -3.19 17.82
N LEU A 273 6.76 -3.44 17.03
CA LEU A 273 7.47 -4.71 17.09
C LEU A 273 7.89 -4.85 18.55
N ALA A 274 7.52 -5.96 19.19
CA ALA A 274 7.94 -6.25 20.56
C ALA A 274 9.43 -5.92 20.67
N PRO A 275 9.87 -5.20 21.74
CA PRO A 275 11.24 -4.71 21.82
C PRO A 275 12.19 -5.87 21.57
N LEU A 276 12.91 -5.78 20.45
CA LEU A 276 14.03 -6.66 20.15
C LEU A 276 15.03 -6.43 21.28
N GLY A 277 15.10 -7.39 22.19
CA GLY A 277 16.06 -7.36 23.30
C GLY A 277 17.44 -7.02 22.77
N ASP A 278 18.12 -6.12 23.49
CA ASP A 278 19.39 -5.50 23.15
C ASP A 278 20.37 -6.44 22.43
N LYS A 279 20.31 -6.44 21.10
CA LYS A 279 21.41 -6.88 20.25
C LYS A 279 21.58 -5.82 19.17
N LYS A 280 22.66 -5.07 19.36
CA LYS A 280 23.27 -4.20 18.36
C LYS A 280 23.44 -4.99 17.07
N ASP A 281 22.53 -4.80 16.12
CA ASP A 281 22.81 -5.02 14.71
C ASP A 281 22.22 -3.87 13.90
N ASN A 282 23.13 -3.30 13.13
CA ASN A 282 23.05 -2.03 12.43
C ASN A 282 22.16 -2.11 11.19
N VAL A 283 21.44 -1.01 10.92
CA VAL A 283 20.92 -0.59 9.61
C VAL A 283 19.88 -1.53 8.98
N CYS A 284 18.64 -1.43 9.45
CA CYS A 284 17.47 -1.80 8.63
C CYS A 284 17.10 -0.60 7.75
N ARG A 285 17.84 -0.40 6.65
CA ARG A 285 17.41 0.49 5.57
C ARG A 285 16.25 -0.19 4.84
N SER A 286 15.08 0.42 4.97
CA SER A 286 13.92 0.23 4.09
C SER A 286 14.36 0.20 2.62
N GLY A 287 13.94 -0.83 1.89
CA GLY A 287 13.91 -0.87 0.43
C GLY A 287 15.22 -0.57 -0.30
N LYS A 288 16.13 -1.55 -0.38
CA LYS A 288 17.07 -1.62 -1.51
C LYS A 288 17.21 -3.05 -1.96
N VAL A 289 16.64 -3.36 -3.13
CA VAL A 289 16.90 -4.61 -3.85
C VAL A 289 18.35 -4.53 -4.32
N VAL A 290 19.26 -5.17 -3.58
CA VAL A 290 20.62 -5.39 -4.05
C VAL A 290 20.56 -6.59 -4.99
N ARG A 291 20.65 -6.35 -6.30
CA ARG A 291 21.05 -7.39 -7.25
C ARG A 291 22.46 -7.83 -6.87
N LYS A 292 22.63 -9.08 -6.49
CA LYS A 292 23.94 -9.73 -6.45
C LYS A 292 24.04 -10.61 -7.68
N ASP A 293 24.87 -10.18 -8.62
CA ASP A 293 25.45 -11.07 -9.61
C ASP A 293 26.34 -12.09 -8.86
N ILE A 294 26.21 -13.34 -9.29
CA ILE A 294 26.94 -14.49 -8.78
C ILE A 294 28.29 -14.48 -9.48
N ASP A 295 29.37 -14.44 -8.70
CA ASP A 295 30.62 -15.08 -9.09
C ASP A 295 31.16 -15.84 -7.87
N GLU A 296 31.50 -17.10 -8.12
CA GLU A 296 32.13 -18.03 -7.20
C GLU A 296 33.51 -17.52 -6.76
N VAL A 297 33.93 -17.81 -5.52
CA VAL A 297 35.21 -18.47 -5.20
C VAL A 297 35.27 -18.75 -3.68
N GLN A 298 35.98 -19.84 -3.40
CA GLN A 298 36.04 -20.71 -2.23
C GLN A 298 36.42 -20.10 -0.87
N ILE A 299 35.94 -20.85 0.12
CA ILE A 299 36.19 -20.85 1.56
C ILE A 299 37.68 -21.12 1.85
N GLU A 300 38.28 -20.40 2.80
CA GLU A 300 39.14 -21.05 3.78
C GLU A 300 39.21 -20.30 5.12
N SER A 301 39.19 -21.11 6.16
CA SER A 301 38.98 -20.81 7.58
C SER A 301 40.27 -20.39 8.29
N THR A 302 40.17 -19.52 9.31
CA THR A 302 41.01 -19.70 10.51
C THR A 302 40.33 -19.11 11.75
N LEU A 303 39.85 -20.02 12.61
CA LEU A 303 39.61 -19.79 14.02
C LEU A 303 40.95 -19.64 14.74
N GLN A 304 41.11 -18.61 15.57
CA GLN A 304 42.02 -18.65 16.71
C GLN A 304 41.34 -18.09 17.95
N SER A 305 40.99 -19.03 18.81
CA SER A 305 40.65 -18.87 20.23
C SER A 305 41.94 -18.63 21.02
N ASP A 306 41.86 -17.78 22.05
CA ASP A 306 42.25 -18.09 23.44
C ASP A 306 42.88 -16.91 24.20
N LYS A 307 42.39 -16.77 25.44
CA LYS A 307 43.10 -16.51 26.72
C LYS A 307 42.46 -15.44 27.61
N ILE A 308 41.53 -15.95 28.43
CA ILE A 308 41.48 -15.85 29.91
C ILE A 308 42.59 -15.00 30.56
N LEU A 309 42.21 -14.02 31.39
CA LEU A 309 42.65 -13.99 32.80
C LEU A 309 41.69 -13.20 33.70
N LYS A 310 41.32 -13.82 34.82
CA LYS A 310 40.50 -13.31 35.92
C LYS A 310 41.37 -12.65 37.01
N ASN A 311 40.71 -11.82 37.82
CA ASN A 311 40.83 -11.63 39.28
C ASN A 311 41.32 -10.24 39.75
N GLY A 312 40.57 -9.65 40.70
CA GLY A 312 41.08 -8.65 41.63
C GLY A 312 40.01 -7.72 42.23
N ARG A 313 39.54 -8.01 43.44
CA ARG A 313 38.49 -7.31 44.20
C ARG A 313 38.82 -5.84 44.61
N VAL A 314 37.77 -5.02 44.59
CA VAL A 314 37.21 -4.11 45.63
C VAL A 314 38.16 -3.22 46.46
N ILE A 315 37.95 -1.89 46.39
CA ILE A 315 37.94 -0.99 47.56
C ILE A 315 36.82 0.06 47.38
N ALA A 316 35.85 0.07 48.31
CA ALA A 316 34.96 1.19 48.54
C ALA A 316 35.60 2.16 49.52
N LYS A 317 35.43 3.48 49.33
CA LYS A 317 35.60 4.49 50.39
C LYS A 317 34.87 5.81 50.06
N SER A 318 33.85 6.08 50.88
CA SER A 318 33.45 7.36 51.49
C SER A 318 33.18 8.62 50.62
N LEU A 319 31.91 8.99 50.56
CA LEU A 319 31.40 10.38 50.68
C LEU A 319 31.74 10.93 52.09
N PRO A 320 31.95 12.25 52.31
CA PRO A 320 30.80 13.16 52.42
C PRO A 320 31.01 14.66 52.02
N ASN A 321 29.95 15.21 51.42
CA ASN A 321 29.21 16.42 51.84
C ASN A 321 29.81 17.85 51.79
N ASN A 322 28.88 18.78 51.48
CA ASN A 322 28.75 20.19 51.84
C ASN A 322 29.33 21.35 50.98
N GLY A 323 28.44 22.30 50.71
CA GLY A 323 28.71 23.76 50.69
C GLY A 323 28.39 24.48 49.38
N LYS A 324 27.15 24.97 49.17
CA LYS A 324 26.70 26.36 49.41
C LYS A 324 27.45 27.46 48.62
N ASN A 325 26.74 28.12 47.68
CA ASN A 325 26.30 29.54 47.73
C ASN A 325 26.15 30.14 46.31
N GLN A 326 24.94 30.59 45.96
CA GLN A 326 24.49 32.01 45.81
C GLN A 326 25.03 32.70 44.55
N LYS A 327 24.22 33.09 43.54
CA LYS A 327 23.07 34.04 43.44
C LYS A 327 23.54 35.44 42.99
N MET A 328 22.67 36.08 42.20
CA MET A 328 22.55 37.50 41.83
C MET A 328 23.25 37.86 40.51
N SER A 329 22.49 38.00 39.43
CA SER A 329 21.74 39.20 38.97
C SER A 329 22.65 40.08 38.11
N GLY A 330 22.30 40.55 36.93
CA GLY A 330 21.00 40.77 36.28
C GLY A 330 21.19 42.04 35.44
N GLU A 331 20.39 42.26 34.40
CA GLU A 331 20.17 43.63 33.89
C GLU A 331 19.01 43.64 32.90
N LYS A 332 18.02 44.47 33.21
CA LYS A 332 17.12 45.11 32.26
C LYS A 332 17.43 46.59 32.33
N GLY A 333 17.66 47.18 31.17
CA GLY A 333 17.73 48.60 30.88
C GLY A 333 17.61 48.76 29.38
#